data_AF-A0A2M7RMK7-F1
#
_entry.id   AF-A0A2M7RMK7-F1
#
_cell.length_a   1.000
_cell.length_b   1.000
_cell.length_c   1.000
_cell.angle_alpha   90.00
_cell.angle_beta   90.00
_cell.angle_gamma   90.00
#
_symmetry.space_group_name_H-M   'P 1'
#
loop_
_entity.id
_entity.type
_entity.pdbx_description
1 polymer ?
#
loop_
_entity_poly.entity_id
_entity_poly.type
_entity_poly.pdbx_seq_one_letter_code
_entity_poly.pdbx_strand_id
1 'polypeptide(L)'
;MANFSFLNPNASLAREPFVWKLFSLSFLKDFSFGYLFNALLIPVIVLIGLYLLRRLGRYYLSKKRSLVFLELIVPTSTNMSAYATEQLLTLFHSLAKQQPIYCRLFGYKKLYSLEIAASKEKGIRYILALPETDATTIKRALLSYLPGLKINKVEDYLSENSNTNENASKERSLGIVDFKLSNDYIFPLEEHKTLSEHDPISFITGNMTKLKLGEMIALQIVVTPVWTKTHRKTSKHIANIKQQIRDNLPLTNDINGSVSKKGQALPWTIIKTILKSIELLLRALLHAVVMVFDTKEDSHRFSSNKPFTGTDQENQSRYEQKLREQVKEKIERPLFETSLRILIQSNDFVDYKGR
;
A
#
# COMPACT_ATOMS: atom_id res chain seq x y z
N MET A 1 91.31 19.84 4.16
CA MET A 1 90.50 20.72 3.29
C MET A 1 90.12 19.88 2.07
N ALA A 2 88.94 19.26 2.12
CA ALA A 2 87.75 19.66 1.34
C ALA A 2 87.94 19.35 -0.16
N ASN A 3 87.57 18.15 -0.59
CA ASN A 3 86.27 17.81 -1.22
C ASN A 3 86.04 18.50 -2.57
N PHE A 4 86.11 17.74 -3.67
CA PHE A 4 85.19 17.86 -4.80
C PHE A 4 85.24 16.56 -5.61
N SER A 5 84.40 15.59 -5.23
CA SER A 5 84.07 14.43 -6.05
C SER A 5 82.91 14.78 -6.97
N PHE A 6 83.09 14.45 -8.26
CA PHE A 6 82.08 14.59 -9.29
C PHE A 6 80.82 13.79 -8.94
N LEU A 7 79.67 14.46 -8.94
CA LEU A 7 78.34 13.86 -8.90
C LEU A 7 78.10 13.11 -10.22
N ASN A 8 78.01 11.78 -10.15
CA ASN A 8 77.44 10.94 -11.20
C ASN A 8 75.90 10.96 -11.08
N PRO A 9 75.14 11.41 -12.09
CA PRO A 9 73.69 11.63 -11.98
C PRO A 9 72.84 10.41 -12.37
N ASN A 10 73.32 9.18 -12.14
CA ASN A 10 72.63 7.97 -12.56
C ASN A 10 72.27 7.03 -11.39
N ALA A 11 71.56 7.56 -10.39
CA ALA A 11 70.91 6.73 -9.36
C ALA A 11 69.46 7.18 -9.14
N SER A 12 68.67 7.24 -10.21
CA SER A 12 67.21 7.27 -10.09
C SER A 12 66.72 5.86 -9.77
N LEU A 13 66.49 5.59 -8.49
CA LEU A 13 65.62 4.51 -8.02
C LEU A 13 64.26 4.68 -8.70
N ALA A 14 64.01 3.90 -9.76
CA ALA A 14 62.70 3.77 -10.38
C ALA A 14 61.74 3.12 -9.37
N ARG A 15 61.14 3.93 -8.49
CA ARG A 15 59.89 3.56 -7.81
C ARG A 15 58.80 3.66 -8.86
N GLU A 16 58.54 2.53 -9.52
CA GLU A 16 57.31 2.29 -10.27
C GLU A 16 56.11 2.86 -9.50
N PRO A 17 55.32 3.78 -10.09
CA PRO A 17 54.17 4.35 -9.41
C PRO A 17 53.20 3.23 -9.06
N PHE A 18 52.82 3.13 -7.79
CA PHE A 18 51.82 2.17 -7.27
C PHE A 18 50.54 2.12 -8.12
N VAL A 19 50.22 3.22 -8.81
CA VAL A 19 49.09 3.39 -9.73
C VAL A 19 49.18 2.47 -10.97
N TRP A 20 50.36 2.20 -11.51
CA TRP A 20 50.52 1.28 -12.65
C TRP A 20 50.37 -0.20 -12.25
N LYS A 21 50.62 -0.52 -10.98
CA LYS A 21 50.42 -1.87 -10.43
C LYS A 21 48.93 -2.22 -10.24
N LEU A 22 48.07 -1.21 -10.06
CA LEU A 22 46.60 -1.36 -10.05
C LEU A 22 46.02 -1.61 -11.46
N PHE A 23 46.75 -1.25 -12.52
CA PHE A 23 46.33 -1.37 -13.91
C PHE A 23 47.05 -2.49 -14.69
N SER A 24 47.96 -3.26 -14.07
CA SER A 24 48.62 -4.38 -14.74
C SER A 24 47.66 -5.56 -14.91
N LEU A 25 47.67 -6.22 -16.08
CA LEU A 25 46.86 -7.41 -16.38
C LEU A 25 47.02 -8.55 -15.35
N SER A 26 48.10 -8.56 -14.57
CA SER A 26 48.33 -9.51 -13.48
C SER A 26 47.42 -9.28 -12.27
N PHE A 27 47.07 -8.04 -11.94
CA PHE A 27 46.19 -7.71 -10.81
C PHE A 27 44.75 -8.17 -11.06
N LEU A 28 44.33 -8.17 -12.34
CA LEU A 28 43.05 -8.72 -12.80
C LEU A 28 43.03 -10.26 -12.81
N LYS A 29 44.18 -10.93 -12.90
CA LYS A 29 44.28 -12.40 -12.86
C LYS A 29 44.16 -12.97 -11.44
N ASP A 30 44.55 -12.21 -10.42
CA ASP A 30 44.44 -12.60 -9.01
C ASP A 30 43.02 -12.42 -8.46
N PHE A 31 42.17 -11.67 -9.17
CA PHE A 31 40.74 -11.57 -8.88
C PHE A 31 40.04 -12.84 -9.39
N SER A 32 40.24 -13.96 -8.69
CA SER A 32 39.55 -15.21 -9.01
C SER A 32 38.06 -14.93 -9.13
N PHE A 33 37.49 -15.31 -10.28
CA PHE A 33 36.07 -15.12 -10.62
C PHE A 33 35.14 -15.60 -9.49
N GLY A 34 35.58 -16.57 -8.69
CA GLY A 34 34.89 -17.06 -7.49
C GLY A 34 34.68 -16.00 -6.40
N TYR A 35 35.64 -15.09 -6.16
CA TYR A 35 35.48 -14.03 -5.15
C TYR A 35 34.45 -12.98 -5.57
N LEU A 36 34.43 -12.58 -6.85
CA LEU A 36 33.39 -11.68 -7.38
C LEU A 36 32.01 -12.32 -7.33
N PHE A 37 31.92 -13.60 -7.70
CA PHE A 37 30.69 -14.35 -7.64
C PHE A 37 30.15 -14.46 -6.20
N ASN A 38 31.01 -14.82 -5.24
CA ASN A 38 30.63 -14.89 -3.83
C ASN A 38 30.26 -13.51 -3.25
N ALA A 39 30.98 -12.45 -3.62
CA ALA A 39 30.69 -11.09 -3.19
C ALA A 39 29.31 -10.59 -3.66
N LEU A 40 28.83 -11.06 -4.82
CA LEU A 40 27.48 -10.76 -5.33
C LEU A 40 26.41 -11.71 -4.77
N LEU A 41 26.75 -12.99 -4.54
CA LEU A 41 25.79 -14.01 -4.14
C LEU A 41 25.41 -13.91 -2.66
N ILE A 42 26.37 -13.62 -1.77
CA ILE A 42 26.14 -13.43 -0.34
C ILE A 42 25.07 -12.36 -0.04
N PRO A 43 25.14 -11.12 -0.58
CA PRO A 43 24.13 -10.11 -0.29
C PRO A 43 22.75 -10.49 -0.84
N VAL A 44 22.68 -11.19 -1.98
CA VAL A 44 21.41 -11.70 -2.53
C VAL A 44 20.78 -12.72 -1.59
N ILE A 45 21.56 -13.69 -1.09
CA ILE A 45 21.08 -14.66 -0.09
C ILE A 45 20.61 -13.96 1.18
N VAL A 46 21.39 -12.98 1.68
CA VAL A 46 21.01 -12.20 2.87
C VAL A 46 19.70 -11.45 2.64
N LEU A 47 19.51 -10.80 1.48
CA LEU A 47 18.28 -10.10 1.14
C LEU A 47 17.08 -11.05 1.03
N ILE A 48 17.26 -12.24 0.44
CA ILE A 48 16.22 -13.27 0.37
C ILE A 48 15.88 -13.78 1.77
N GLY A 49 16.89 -14.06 2.60
CA GLY A 49 16.72 -14.48 4.00
C GLY A 49 15.95 -13.44 4.82
N LEU A 50 16.31 -12.16 4.71
CA LEU A 50 15.58 -11.05 5.35
C LEU A 50 14.14 -10.91 4.84
N TYR A 51 13.92 -11.11 3.53
CA TYR A 51 12.58 -11.09 2.95
C TYR A 51 11.71 -12.23 3.49
N LEU A 52 12.24 -13.46 3.55
CA LEU A 52 11.56 -14.63 4.09
C LEU A 52 11.29 -14.47 5.59
N LEU A 53 12.28 -14.02 6.36
CA LEU A 53 12.13 -13.72 7.79
C LEU A 53 11.03 -12.68 8.01
N ARG A 54 11.00 -11.62 7.19
CA ARG A 54 9.94 -10.62 7.25
C ARG A 54 8.55 -11.21 6.94
N ARG A 55 8.46 -12.09 5.94
CA ARG A 55 7.20 -12.77 5.54
C ARG A 55 6.71 -13.72 6.62
N LEU A 56 7.59 -14.55 7.18
CA LEU A 56 7.29 -15.49 8.26
C LEU A 56 6.90 -14.77 9.54
N GLY A 57 7.65 -13.73 9.92
CA GLY A 57 7.32 -12.90 11.09
C GLY A 57 5.94 -12.27 10.95
N ARG A 58 5.59 -11.73 9.77
CA ARG A 58 4.24 -11.21 9.51
C ARG A 58 3.17 -12.28 9.66
N TYR A 59 3.39 -13.47 9.11
CA TYR A 59 2.45 -14.59 9.21
C TYR A 59 2.23 -14.99 10.68
N TYR A 60 3.31 -15.16 11.45
CA TYR A 60 3.25 -15.51 12.86
C TYR A 60 2.51 -14.46 13.70
N LEU A 61 2.82 -13.17 13.49
CA LEU A 61 2.10 -12.07 14.15
C LEU A 61 0.62 -12.04 13.78
N SER A 62 0.29 -12.36 12.52
CA SER A 62 -1.10 -12.38 12.05
C SER A 62 -1.89 -13.54 12.66
N LYS A 63 -1.24 -14.69 12.94
CA LYS A 63 -1.89 -15.84 13.58
C LYS A 63 -2.13 -15.62 15.08
N LYS A 64 -1.23 -14.90 15.76
CA LYS A 64 -1.35 -14.58 17.19
C LYS A 64 -2.39 -13.50 17.52
N ARG A 65 -3.12 -12.97 16.53
CA ARG A 65 -4.11 -11.92 16.77
C ARG A 65 -5.28 -12.49 17.59
N SER A 66 -5.55 -11.92 18.77
CA SER A 66 -6.83 -12.08 19.45
C SER A 66 -7.76 -10.95 19.00
N LEU A 67 -8.87 -11.32 18.36
CA LEU A 67 -9.93 -10.39 17.99
C LEU A 67 -11.05 -10.48 19.02
N VAL A 68 -11.62 -9.33 19.35
CA VAL A 68 -12.82 -9.19 20.17
C VAL A 68 -13.91 -8.62 19.29
N PHE A 69 -15.09 -9.23 19.33
CA PHE A 69 -16.28 -8.77 18.62
C PHE A 69 -17.17 -8.00 19.60
N LEU A 70 -17.45 -6.75 19.25
CA LEU A 70 -18.29 -5.86 20.03
C LEU A 70 -19.57 -5.57 19.23
N GLU A 71 -20.71 -6.05 19.73
CA GLU A 71 -22.01 -5.68 19.20
C GLU A 71 -22.39 -4.29 19.69
N LEU A 72 -22.79 -3.42 18.75
CA LEU A 72 -23.14 -2.03 18.96
C LEU A 72 -24.65 -1.86 18.80
N ILE A 73 -25.34 -1.51 19.90
CA ILE A 73 -26.77 -1.22 19.90
C ILE A 73 -26.95 0.29 19.93
N VAL A 74 -27.23 0.84 18.75
CA VAL A 74 -27.38 2.27 18.51
C VAL A 74 -28.77 2.74 18.98
N PRO A 75 -28.89 3.87 19.70
CA PRO A 75 -30.19 4.43 20.09
C PRO A 75 -30.96 4.99 18.88
N THR A 76 -32.29 5.10 18.99
CA THR A 76 -33.19 5.47 17.88
C THR A 76 -32.98 6.90 17.36
N SER A 77 -32.52 7.83 18.20
CA SER A 77 -32.21 9.20 17.81
C SER A 77 -30.70 9.46 17.91
N THR A 78 -30.05 9.60 16.76
CA THR A 78 -28.62 9.94 16.69
C THR A 78 -28.42 11.19 15.84
N ASN A 79 -28.24 12.33 16.50
CA ASN A 79 -27.82 13.56 15.84
C ASN A 79 -26.32 13.76 16.08
N MET A 80 -25.51 12.99 15.38
CA MET A 80 -24.05 13.16 15.41
C MET A 80 -23.62 13.97 14.19
N SER A 81 -22.78 14.98 14.42
CA SER A 81 -22.23 15.77 13.31
C SER A 81 -21.18 14.95 12.54
N ALA A 82 -21.03 15.27 11.25
CA ALA A 82 -19.98 14.69 10.41
C ALA A 82 -18.58 14.90 11.04
N TYR A 83 -18.36 16.09 11.62
CA TYR A 83 -17.13 16.41 12.33
C TYR A 83 -16.84 15.47 13.51
N ALA A 84 -17.85 15.19 14.35
CA ALA A 84 -17.66 14.27 15.48
C ALA A 84 -17.28 12.85 15.01
N THR A 85 -17.88 12.40 13.90
CA THR A 85 -17.53 11.12 13.27
C THR A 85 -16.09 11.12 12.75
N GLU A 86 -15.66 12.21 12.13
CA GLU A 86 -14.28 12.37 11.65
C GLU A 86 -13.26 12.32 12.80
N GLN A 87 -13.58 12.94 13.94
CA GLN A 87 -12.74 12.86 15.14
C GLN A 87 -12.64 11.42 15.66
N LEU A 88 -13.76 10.68 15.72
CA LEU A 88 -13.76 9.27 16.09
C LEU A 88 -12.86 8.43 15.16
N LEU A 89 -12.96 8.64 13.84
CA LEU A 89 -12.11 7.93 12.87
C LEU A 89 -10.63 8.32 13.00
N THR A 90 -10.34 9.58 13.32
CA THR A 90 -8.96 10.05 13.59
C THR A 90 -8.37 9.38 14.84
N LEU A 91 -9.19 9.14 15.87
CA LEU A 91 -8.79 8.35 17.04
C LEU A 91 -8.50 6.90 16.66
N PHE A 92 -9.37 6.26 15.85
CA PHE A 92 -9.14 4.90 15.35
C PHE A 92 -7.83 4.81 14.55
N HIS A 93 -7.58 5.78 13.67
CA HIS A 93 -6.34 5.89 12.91
C HIS A 93 -5.11 5.96 13.83
N SER A 94 -5.19 6.78 14.88
CA SER A 94 -4.10 6.99 15.84
C SER A 94 -3.84 5.75 16.71
N LEU A 95 -4.88 5.07 17.19
CA LEU A 95 -4.76 3.84 17.96
C LEU A 95 -4.18 2.69 17.14
N ALA A 96 -4.60 2.54 15.88
CA ALA A 96 -4.01 1.50 15.04
C ALA A 96 -2.53 1.73 14.71
N LYS A 97 -2.06 2.98 14.78
CA LYS A 97 -0.64 3.33 14.64
C LYS A 97 0.21 2.98 15.88
N GLN A 98 -0.43 2.85 17.04
CA GLN A 98 0.23 2.40 18.27
C GLN A 98 0.52 0.90 18.16
N GLN A 99 1.78 0.61 17.79
CA GLN A 99 2.29 -0.73 17.62
C GLN A 99 3.76 -0.77 18.05
N PRO A 100 4.21 -1.89 18.64
CA PRO A 100 5.61 -2.06 19.00
C PRO A 100 6.51 -2.12 17.75
N ILE A 101 7.80 -1.82 17.94
CA ILE A 101 8.76 -1.66 16.85
C ILE A 101 8.90 -2.96 16.02
N TYR A 102 8.83 -4.13 16.65
CA TYR A 102 8.90 -5.41 15.95
C TYR A 102 7.73 -5.60 14.97
N CYS A 103 6.50 -5.24 15.35
CA CYS A 103 5.33 -5.26 14.45
C CYS A 103 5.60 -4.39 13.21
N ARG A 104 6.19 -3.22 13.40
CA ARG A 104 6.56 -2.30 12.30
C ARG A 104 7.65 -2.89 11.41
N LEU A 105 8.65 -3.56 12.00
CA LEU A 105 9.74 -4.22 11.29
C LEU A 105 9.26 -5.41 10.45
N PHE A 106 8.22 -6.12 10.87
CA PHE A 106 7.59 -7.20 10.09
C PHE A 106 6.50 -6.68 9.12
N GLY A 107 6.14 -5.40 9.22
CA GLY A 107 5.08 -4.80 8.43
C GLY A 107 3.71 -5.40 8.76
N TYR A 108 3.48 -5.69 10.03
CA TYR A 108 2.19 -6.09 10.56
C TYR A 108 1.19 -4.93 10.42
N LYS A 109 -0.02 -5.25 9.96
CA LYS A 109 -1.12 -4.31 9.77
C LYS A 109 -2.14 -4.52 10.87
N LYS A 110 -2.42 -3.50 11.68
CA LYS A 110 -3.54 -3.53 12.62
C LYS A 110 -4.81 -3.30 11.84
N LEU A 111 -5.76 -4.21 11.97
CA LEU A 111 -7.03 -4.17 11.28
C LEU A 111 -8.15 -3.95 12.29
N TYR A 112 -9.13 -3.15 11.87
CA TYR A 112 -10.45 -3.08 12.48
C TYR A 112 -11.46 -3.49 11.44
N SER A 113 -12.54 -4.12 11.86
CA SER A 113 -13.59 -4.59 10.99
C SER A 113 -14.92 -4.03 11.45
N LEU A 114 -15.58 -3.27 10.57
CA LEU A 114 -16.90 -2.71 10.77
C LEU A 114 -17.89 -3.58 10.00
N GLU A 115 -18.82 -4.20 10.71
CA GLU A 115 -19.64 -5.28 10.16
C GLU A 115 -21.12 -5.04 10.40
N ILE A 116 -21.93 -5.39 9.40
CA ILE A 116 -23.38 -5.49 9.50
C ILE A 116 -23.72 -6.94 9.20
N ALA A 117 -24.08 -7.70 10.23
CA ALA A 117 -24.45 -9.11 10.11
C ALA A 117 -25.95 -9.26 10.29
N ALA A 118 -26.61 -9.94 9.35
CA ALA A 118 -28.05 -10.13 9.35
C ALA A 118 -28.42 -11.60 9.23
N SER A 119 -29.41 -12.00 10.02
CA SER A 119 -30.03 -13.33 9.98
C SER A 119 -31.52 -13.22 10.31
N LYS A 120 -32.32 -14.21 9.93
CA LYS A 120 -33.75 -14.21 10.25
C LYS A 120 -34.03 -14.26 11.75
N GLU A 121 -33.22 -14.98 12.52
CA GLU A 121 -33.42 -15.21 13.95
C GLU A 121 -32.94 -14.03 14.82
N LYS A 122 -31.75 -13.50 14.54
CA LYS A 122 -31.12 -12.44 15.36
C LYS A 122 -31.34 -11.03 14.80
N GLY A 123 -31.97 -10.91 13.62
CA GLY A 123 -32.14 -9.63 12.94
C GLY A 123 -30.81 -9.05 12.44
N ILE A 124 -30.76 -7.72 12.32
CA ILE A 124 -29.60 -6.96 11.85
C ILE A 124 -28.78 -6.50 13.05
N ARG A 125 -27.49 -6.85 13.06
CA ARG A 125 -26.55 -6.54 14.14
C ARG A 125 -25.37 -5.76 13.60
N TYR A 126 -24.96 -4.72 14.33
CA TYR A 126 -23.75 -3.94 14.03
C TYR A 126 -22.62 -4.46 14.90
N ILE A 127 -21.55 -4.94 14.28
CA ILE A 127 -20.45 -5.61 14.98
C ILE A 127 -19.15 -4.89 14.63
N LEU A 128 -18.36 -4.60 15.65
CA LEU A 128 -17.00 -4.07 15.52
C LEU A 128 -16.02 -5.14 15.99
N ALA A 129 -15.25 -5.70 15.05
CA ALA A 129 -14.15 -6.62 15.37
C ALA A 129 -12.82 -5.87 15.43
N LEU A 130 -12.11 -6.00 16.55
CA LEU A 130 -10.88 -5.26 16.81
C LEU A 130 -9.90 -6.07 17.66
N PRO A 131 -8.61 -5.73 17.68
CA PRO A 131 -7.65 -6.38 18.57
C PRO A 131 -7.97 -6.10 20.03
N GLU A 132 -7.89 -7.13 20.88
CA GLU A 132 -8.19 -7.05 22.30
C GLU A 132 -7.49 -5.89 23.03
N THR A 133 -6.25 -5.58 22.62
CA THR A 133 -5.45 -4.48 23.17
C THR A 133 -6.10 -3.11 23.03
N ASP A 134 -6.96 -2.91 22.03
CA ASP A 134 -7.64 -1.63 21.79
C ASP A 134 -9.07 -1.59 22.32
N ALA A 135 -9.62 -2.74 22.72
CA ALA A 135 -11.03 -2.89 23.02
C ALA A 135 -11.52 -1.91 24.09
N THR A 136 -10.77 -1.79 25.18
CA THR A 136 -11.12 -0.90 26.29
C THR A 136 -11.10 0.57 25.86
N THR A 137 -10.10 0.98 25.09
CA THR A 137 -9.96 2.38 24.65
C THR A 137 -11.02 2.74 23.63
N ILE A 138 -11.25 1.88 22.64
CA ILE A 138 -12.28 2.09 21.62
C ILE A 138 -13.68 2.07 22.25
N LYS A 139 -13.96 1.16 23.18
CA LYS A 139 -15.23 1.13 23.91
C LYS A 139 -15.52 2.45 24.63
N ARG A 140 -14.53 3.00 25.33
CA ARG A 140 -14.65 4.30 26.01
C ARG A 140 -14.87 5.44 25.02
N ALA A 141 -14.13 5.45 23.90
CA ALA A 141 -14.29 6.45 22.85
C ALA A 141 -15.69 6.41 22.23
N LEU A 142 -16.22 5.21 21.95
CA LEU A 142 -17.56 5.01 21.41
C LEU A 142 -18.66 5.47 22.37
N LEU A 143 -18.55 5.14 23.67
CA LEU A 143 -19.50 5.59 24.69
C LEU A 143 -19.48 7.11 24.89
N SER A 144 -18.30 7.73 24.76
CA SER A 144 -18.16 9.19 24.81
C SER A 144 -18.69 9.87 23.55
N TYR A 145 -18.54 9.23 22.40
CA TYR A 145 -18.99 9.75 21.11
C TYR A 145 -20.51 9.70 20.99
N LEU A 146 -21.13 8.58 21.39
CA LEU A 146 -22.55 8.35 21.24
C LEU A 146 -23.20 8.01 22.58
N PRO A 147 -23.75 9.01 23.30
CA PRO A 147 -24.49 8.77 24.53
C PRO A 147 -25.66 7.81 24.28
N GLY A 148 -25.85 6.83 25.17
CA GLY A 148 -26.90 5.82 25.06
C GLY A 148 -26.54 4.60 24.19
N LEU A 149 -25.37 4.59 23.55
CA LEU A 149 -24.83 3.39 22.89
C LEU A 149 -24.63 2.26 23.90
N LYS A 150 -25.17 1.08 23.63
CA LYS A 150 -24.85 -0.13 24.41
C LYS A 150 -23.86 -0.99 23.64
N ILE A 151 -22.88 -1.54 24.35
CA ILE A 151 -21.77 -2.31 23.77
C ILE A 151 -21.66 -3.64 24.49
N ASN A 152 -21.97 -4.72 23.77
CA ASN A 152 -21.90 -6.09 24.28
C ASN A 152 -20.73 -6.83 23.63
N LYS A 153 -20.00 -7.65 24.39
CA LYS A 153 -19.02 -8.58 23.81
C LYS A 153 -19.76 -9.82 23.35
N VAL A 154 -19.61 -10.17 22.08
CA VAL A 154 -20.27 -11.32 21.46
C VAL A 154 -19.25 -12.30 20.89
N GLU A 155 -19.67 -13.52 20.61
CA GLU A 155 -18.88 -14.49 19.86
C GLU A 155 -18.93 -14.18 18.36
N ASP A 156 -18.02 -14.78 17.61
CA ASP A 156 -18.01 -14.66 16.15
C ASP A 156 -19.28 -15.33 15.60
N TYR A 157 -20.10 -14.58 14.87
CA TYR A 157 -21.33 -15.10 14.28
C TYR A 157 -21.09 -16.24 13.29
N LEU A 158 -19.87 -16.37 12.76
CA LEU A 158 -19.47 -17.54 11.95
C LEU A 158 -19.32 -18.81 12.79
N SER A 159 -18.80 -18.69 14.01
CA SER A 159 -18.63 -19.82 14.94
C SER A 159 -19.94 -20.27 15.58
N GLU A 160 -20.86 -19.34 15.83
CA GLU A 160 -22.21 -19.67 16.33
C GLU A 160 -22.96 -20.60 15.37
N ASN A 161 -22.83 -20.35 14.05
CA ASN A 161 -23.48 -21.12 13.00
C ASN A 161 -22.84 -22.48 12.72
N SER A 162 -21.56 -22.67 13.07
CA SER A 162 -20.89 -23.97 12.91
C SER A 162 -21.29 -24.96 14.00
N ASN A 163 -21.55 -24.47 15.21
CA ASN A 163 -21.78 -25.32 16.38
C ASN A 163 -23.25 -25.72 16.59
N THR A 164 -24.21 -25.02 15.98
CA THR A 164 -25.64 -25.27 16.19
C THR A 164 -26.21 -26.46 15.41
N ASN A 165 -25.42 -27.13 14.55
CA ASN A 165 -25.95 -28.16 13.66
C ASN A 165 -24.95 -29.30 13.38
N GLU A 166 -24.55 -30.06 14.39
CA GLU A 166 -23.85 -31.35 14.19
C GLU A 166 -24.70 -32.38 13.42
N ASN A 167 -26.03 -32.19 13.36
CA ASN A 167 -26.97 -33.06 12.64
C ASN A 167 -27.47 -32.51 11.29
N ALA A 168 -27.04 -31.31 10.88
CA ALA A 168 -27.40 -30.75 9.57
C ALA A 168 -26.13 -30.52 8.74
N SER A 169 -25.49 -31.62 8.38
CA SER A 169 -24.55 -31.78 7.27
C SER A 169 -25.24 -31.56 5.90
N LYS A 170 -26.11 -30.55 5.79
CA LYS A 170 -26.41 -29.95 4.49
C LYS A 170 -25.32 -28.93 4.24
N GLU A 171 -24.62 -29.10 3.13
CA GLU A 171 -23.58 -28.22 2.60
C GLU A 171 -24.10 -26.78 2.50
N ARG A 172 -24.02 -26.03 3.61
CA ARG A 172 -24.32 -24.61 3.60
C ARG A 172 -23.25 -23.96 2.75
N SER A 173 -23.66 -23.46 1.61
CA SER A 173 -22.75 -22.87 0.66
C SER A 173 -22.45 -21.44 1.09
N LEU A 174 -21.16 -21.14 1.19
CA LEU A 174 -20.62 -19.87 1.64
C LEU A 174 -20.03 -19.13 0.44
N GLY A 175 -20.64 -18.01 0.08
CA GLY A 175 -20.14 -17.09 -0.94
C GLY A 175 -19.45 -15.89 -0.30
N ILE A 176 -18.24 -15.56 -0.76
CA ILE A 176 -17.56 -14.31 -0.39
C ILE A 176 -17.34 -13.51 -1.67
N VAL A 177 -17.84 -12.28 -1.68
CA VAL A 177 -17.67 -11.34 -2.78
C VAL A 177 -16.85 -10.15 -2.29
N ASP A 178 -15.68 -9.96 -2.89
CA ASP A 178 -14.79 -8.82 -2.61
C ASP A 178 -15.02 -7.71 -3.63
N PHE A 179 -15.21 -6.48 -3.14
CA PHE A 179 -15.37 -5.29 -3.98
C PHE A 179 -14.02 -4.65 -4.27
N LYS A 180 -13.85 -4.16 -5.50
CA LYS A 180 -12.68 -3.40 -5.93
C LYS A 180 -13.13 -2.08 -6.54
N LEU A 181 -12.34 -1.04 -6.30
CA LEU A 181 -12.54 0.24 -6.96
C LEU A 181 -12.29 0.07 -8.47
N SER A 182 -13.18 0.65 -9.26
CA SER A 182 -13.04 0.73 -10.72
C SER A 182 -11.88 1.65 -11.12
N ASN A 183 -11.77 2.78 -10.43
CA ASN A 183 -10.77 3.82 -10.65
C ASN A 183 -9.71 3.85 -9.54
N ASP A 184 -8.66 4.67 -9.74
CA ASP A 184 -7.63 4.88 -8.73
C ASP A 184 -8.24 5.43 -7.42
N TYR A 185 -7.73 4.95 -6.29
CA TYR A 185 -8.18 5.34 -4.96
C TYR A 185 -7.91 6.80 -4.62
N ILE A 186 -7.16 7.54 -5.44
CA ILE A 186 -6.94 8.98 -5.24
C ILE A 186 -8.19 9.79 -5.54
N PHE A 187 -9.10 9.30 -6.39
CA PHE A 187 -10.34 9.98 -6.69
C PHE A 187 -11.27 9.94 -5.48
N PRO A 188 -11.81 11.08 -5.03
CA PRO A 188 -12.76 11.11 -3.94
C PRO A 188 -14.04 10.37 -4.32
N LEU A 189 -14.63 9.71 -3.34
CA LEU A 189 -16.01 9.22 -3.46
C LEU A 189 -16.96 10.40 -3.19
N GLU A 190 -18.17 10.30 -3.70
CA GLU A 190 -19.18 11.33 -3.51
C GLU A 190 -19.45 11.56 -2.00
N GLU A 191 -19.37 12.82 -1.58
CA GLU A 191 -19.67 13.21 -0.21
C GLU A 191 -21.19 13.24 -0.01
N HIS A 192 -21.71 12.36 0.84
CA HIS A 192 -23.11 12.36 1.23
C HIS A 192 -23.30 13.43 2.31
N LYS A 193 -23.44 14.71 1.89
CA LYS A 193 -23.63 15.84 2.82
C LYS A 193 -24.98 15.82 3.53
N THR A 194 -25.98 15.15 2.94
CA THR A 194 -27.32 15.03 3.51
C THR A 194 -27.77 13.56 3.53
N LEU A 195 -27.49 12.85 4.63
CA LEU A 195 -27.96 11.48 4.88
C LEU A 195 -29.50 11.33 4.82
N SER A 196 -30.25 12.44 4.95
CA SER A 196 -31.71 12.42 4.94
C SER A 196 -32.32 12.16 3.57
N GLU A 197 -31.58 12.40 2.48
CA GLU A 197 -32.11 12.22 1.12
C GLU A 197 -31.87 10.80 0.61
N HIS A 198 -30.69 10.24 0.86
CA HIS A 198 -30.37 8.87 0.46
C HIS A 198 -29.42 8.20 1.48
N ASP A 199 -29.96 7.27 2.26
CA ASP A 199 -29.16 6.44 3.15
C ASP A 199 -28.85 5.06 2.50
N PRO A 200 -27.59 4.84 2.04
CA PRO A 200 -27.21 3.57 1.44
C PRO A 200 -27.27 2.40 2.45
N ILE A 201 -27.12 2.67 3.75
CA ILE A 201 -27.22 1.63 4.78
C ILE A 201 -28.67 1.16 4.90
N SER A 202 -29.64 2.05 4.89
CA SER A 202 -31.08 1.71 4.86
C SER A 202 -31.45 0.84 3.65
N PHE A 203 -30.90 1.13 2.47
CA PHE A 203 -31.13 0.29 1.28
C PHE A 203 -30.55 -1.13 1.45
N ILE A 204 -29.31 -1.24 1.93
CA ILE A 204 -28.65 -2.53 2.14
C ILE A 204 -29.38 -3.34 3.23
N THR A 205 -29.63 -2.71 4.38
CA THR A 205 -30.30 -3.34 5.53
C THR A 205 -31.74 -3.72 5.21
N GLY A 206 -32.47 -2.94 4.42
CA GLY A 206 -33.80 -3.28 3.93
C GLY A 206 -33.81 -4.61 3.15
N ASN A 207 -32.80 -4.87 2.33
CA ASN A 207 -32.66 -6.16 1.64
C ASN A 207 -32.29 -7.29 2.61
N MET A 208 -31.48 -7.02 3.62
CA MET A 208 -31.12 -7.98 4.67
C MET A 208 -32.31 -8.43 5.54
N THR A 209 -33.42 -7.67 5.59
CA THR A 209 -34.64 -8.09 6.32
C THR A 209 -35.38 -9.26 5.66
N LYS A 210 -35.13 -9.52 4.37
CA LYS A 210 -35.85 -10.51 3.56
C LYS A 210 -35.24 -11.91 3.62
N LEU A 211 -34.26 -12.14 4.50
CA LEU A 211 -33.59 -13.43 4.66
C LEU A 211 -34.55 -14.52 5.15
N LYS A 212 -34.40 -15.73 4.62
CA LYS A 212 -35.10 -16.93 5.08
C LYS A 212 -34.40 -17.55 6.29
N LEU A 213 -35.07 -18.51 6.93
CA LEU A 213 -34.48 -19.28 8.02
C LEU A 213 -33.25 -20.05 7.53
N GLY A 214 -32.15 -19.96 8.28
CA GLY A 214 -30.85 -20.54 7.90
C GLY A 214 -30.05 -19.74 6.87
N GLU A 215 -30.55 -18.58 6.40
CA GLU A 215 -29.79 -17.65 5.58
C GLU A 215 -29.15 -16.55 6.42
N MET A 216 -27.93 -16.17 6.03
CA MET A 216 -27.19 -15.08 6.65
C MET A 216 -26.48 -14.27 5.58
N ILE A 217 -26.46 -12.96 5.77
CA ILE A 217 -25.62 -12.05 4.99
C ILE A 217 -24.82 -11.20 5.96
N ALA A 218 -23.53 -11.00 5.68
CA ALA A 218 -22.71 -10.04 6.41
C ALA A 218 -22.00 -9.10 5.43
N LEU A 219 -22.18 -7.80 5.64
CA LEU A 219 -21.39 -6.75 4.99
C LEU A 219 -20.23 -6.39 5.91
N GLN A 220 -19.01 -6.39 5.36
CA GLN A 220 -17.82 -6.15 6.16
C GLN A 220 -16.91 -5.12 5.49
N ILE A 221 -16.55 -4.10 6.26
CA ILE A 221 -15.58 -3.07 5.91
C ILE A 221 -14.36 -3.25 6.81
N VAL A 222 -13.30 -3.85 6.26
CA VAL A 222 -12.03 -3.99 6.96
C VAL A 222 -11.18 -2.77 6.69
N VAL A 223 -10.73 -2.09 7.74
CA VAL A 223 -9.94 -0.87 7.66
C VAL A 223 -8.58 -1.03 8.33
N THR A 224 -7.57 -0.40 7.75
CA THR A 224 -6.20 -0.33 8.29
C THR A 224 -5.63 1.05 7.98
N PRO A 225 -5.01 1.78 8.94
CA PRO A 225 -4.45 3.10 8.65
C PRO A 225 -3.28 3.03 7.65
N VAL A 226 -3.24 3.99 6.72
CA VAL A 226 -2.17 4.07 5.72
C VAL A 226 -0.90 4.65 6.34
N TRP A 227 0.05 3.76 6.64
CA TRP A 227 1.37 4.14 7.13
C TRP A 227 2.50 4.02 6.10
N THR A 228 3.43 5.00 6.06
CA THR A 228 4.55 5.06 5.08
C THR A 228 5.45 3.83 5.07
N LYS A 229 5.78 3.27 6.24
CA LYS A 229 6.66 2.10 6.34
C LYS A 229 5.96 0.81 5.89
N THR A 230 4.64 0.73 6.05
CA THR A 230 3.84 -0.47 5.78
C THR A 230 3.27 -0.45 4.35
N HIS A 231 2.85 0.72 3.88
CA HIS A 231 2.22 0.96 2.57
C HIS A 231 3.17 1.71 1.63
N ARG A 232 4.42 1.23 1.49
CA ARG A 232 5.46 1.93 0.71
C ARG A 232 5.01 2.31 -0.71
N LYS A 233 4.27 1.44 -1.41
CA LYS A 233 3.77 1.71 -2.77
C LYS A 233 2.72 2.83 -2.76
N THR A 234 1.71 2.71 -1.91
CA THR A 234 0.65 3.70 -1.72
C THR A 234 1.22 5.07 -1.33
N SER A 235 2.16 5.09 -0.38
CA SER A 235 2.77 6.35 0.07
C SER A 235 3.67 7.00 -0.99
N LYS A 236 4.37 6.21 -1.82
CA LYS A 236 5.10 6.74 -2.98
C LYS A 236 4.13 7.32 -4.01
N HIS A 237 3.04 6.63 -4.30
CA HIS A 237 2.00 7.13 -5.21
C HIS A 237 1.42 8.46 -4.72
N ILE A 238 1.01 8.52 -3.45
CA ILE A 238 0.52 9.77 -2.83
C ILE A 238 1.57 10.87 -2.89
N ALA A 239 2.85 10.57 -2.66
CA ALA A 239 3.92 11.56 -2.73
C ALA A 239 4.10 12.11 -4.16
N ASN A 240 3.99 11.27 -5.18
CA ASN A 240 4.04 11.68 -6.59
C ASN A 240 2.84 12.58 -6.93
N ILE A 241 1.62 12.20 -6.52
CA ILE A 241 0.42 13.04 -6.71
C ILE A 241 0.56 14.38 -5.98
N LYS A 242 1.09 14.38 -4.75
CA LYS A 242 1.38 15.63 -4.02
C LYS A 242 2.38 16.50 -4.76
N GLN A 243 3.37 15.91 -5.42
CA GLN A 243 4.32 16.66 -6.23
C GLN A 243 3.63 17.27 -7.45
N GLN A 244 2.81 16.51 -8.16
CA GLN A 244 2.05 17.01 -9.32
C GLN A 244 1.09 18.15 -8.95
N ILE A 245 0.42 18.06 -7.80
CA ILE A 245 -0.45 19.13 -7.29
C ILE A 245 0.37 20.40 -7.02
N ARG A 246 1.59 20.29 -6.47
CA ARG A 246 2.49 21.44 -6.26
C ARG A 246 2.97 22.03 -7.58
N ASP A 247 3.29 21.19 -8.54
CA ASP A 247 3.84 21.57 -9.84
C ASP A 247 2.75 22.02 -10.84
N ASN A 248 1.48 22.08 -10.41
CA ASN A 248 0.31 22.42 -11.22
C ASN A 248 0.13 21.56 -12.49
N LEU A 249 0.57 20.30 -12.43
CA LEU A 249 0.47 19.35 -13.54
C LEU A 249 -0.93 18.72 -13.61
N PRO A 250 -1.43 18.35 -14.81
CA PRO A 250 -2.71 17.67 -14.96
C PRO A 250 -2.67 16.30 -14.29
N LEU A 251 -3.71 15.96 -13.54
CA LEU A 251 -3.77 14.69 -12.82
C LEU A 251 -4.20 13.54 -13.74
N THR A 252 -5.02 13.80 -14.75
CA THR A 252 -5.64 12.78 -15.62
C THR A 252 -4.67 11.90 -16.43
N ASN A 253 -3.50 12.42 -16.82
CA ASN A 253 -2.59 11.72 -17.73
C ASN A 253 -1.84 10.53 -17.11
N ASP A 254 -1.53 10.56 -15.82
CA ASP A 254 -0.78 9.49 -15.14
C ASP A 254 -1.67 8.42 -14.50
N ILE A 255 -2.98 8.68 -14.40
CA ILE A 255 -3.90 7.85 -13.60
C ILE A 255 -4.52 6.71 -14.42
N ASN A 256 -4.77 6.93 -15.73
CA ASN A 256 -5.22 5.86 -16.64
C ASN A 256 -4.11 4.82 -16.94
N GLY A 257 -2.84 5.16 -16.75
CA GLY A 257 -1.70 4.26 -16.97
C GLY A 257 -1.37 3.31 -15.81
N SER A 258 -1.97 3.52 -14.63
CA SER A 258 -1.60 2.79 -13.40
C SER A 258 -2.28 1.41 -13.27
N VAL A 259 -3.41 1.20 -13.96
CA VAL A 259 -4.15 -0.08 -13.95
C VAL A 259 -3.38 -1.19 -14.70
N SER A 260 -2.50 -0.85 -15.65
CA SER A 260 -1.77 -1.80 -16.52
C SER A 260 -0.35 -2.17 -16.05
N LYS A 261 0.02 -1.95 -14.78
CA LYS A 261 1.34 -2.37 -14.25
C LYS A 261 1.26 -3.34 -13.05
N LYS A 262 0.15 -4.07 -12.91
CA LYS A 262 0.09 -5.28 -12.08
C LYS A 262 0.69 -6.46 -12.85
N GLY A 263 2.01 -6.50 -12.95
CA GLY A 263 2.70 -7.62 -13.59
C GLY A 263 4.23 -7.59 -13.56
N GLN A 264 4.88 -6.49 -13.18
CA GLN A 264 6.33 -6.48 -13.07
C GLN A 264 6.75 -7.01 -11.69
N ALA A 265 6.85 -8.34 -11.63
CA ALA A 265 7.54 -9.04 -10.58
C ALA A 265 8.98 -8.51 -10.43
N LEU A 266 9.53 -8.65 -9.23
CA LEU A 266 10.87 -8.26 -8.80
C LEU A 266 12.06 -8.53 -9.77
N PRO A 267 12.07 -9.49 -10.73
CA PRO A 267 13.19 -9.63 -11.66
C PRO A 267 13.45 -8.39 -12.54
N TRP A 268 12.44 -7.64 -12.97
CA TRP A 268 12.66 -6.56 -13.96
C TRP A 268 13.50 -5.41 -13.41
N THR A 269 13.37 -5.06 -12.12
CA THR A 269 14.17 -3.99 -11.53
C THR A 269 15.65 -4.36 -11.41
N ILE A 270 15.95 -5.64 -11.14
CA ILE A 270 17.32 -6.15 -11.02
C ILE A 270 17.94 -6.26 -12.42
N ILE A 271 17.19 -6.80 -13.38
CA ILE A 271 17.58 -6.84 -14.80
C ILE A 271 17.83 -5.42 -15.33
N LYS A 272 16.96 -4.46 -15.00
CA LYS A 272 17.11 -3.05 -15.42
C LYS A 272 18.31 -2.36 -14.77
N THR A 273 18.66 -2.69 -13.52
CA THR A 273 19.91 -2.20 -12.91
C THR A 273 21.13 -2.81 -13.57
N ILE A 274 21.11 -4.12 -13.88
CA ILE A 274 22.22 -4.82 -14.55
C ILE A 274 22.40 -4.27 -15.98
N LEU A 275 21.31 -4.11 -16.74
CA LEU A 275 21.32 -3.49 -18.08
C LEU A 275 21.83 -2.05 -18.03
N LYS A 276 21.45 -1.25 -17.03
CA LYS A 276 21.96 0.12 -16.88
C LYS A 276 23.45 0.16 -16.55
N SER A 277 23.97 -0.77 -15.74
CA SER A 277 25.42 -0.87 -15.51
C SER A 277 26.19 -1.30 -16.76
N ILE A 278 25.61 -2.19 -17.58
CA ILE A 278 26.18 -2.58 -18.87
C ILE A 278 26.14 -1.41 -19.87
N GLU A 279 25.04 -0.65 -19.90
CA GLU A 279 24.90 0.56 -20.70
C GLU A 279 25.93 1.62 -20.30
N LEU A 280 26.18 1.81 -18.99
CA LEU A 280 27.19 2.74 -18.49
C LEU A 280 28.61 2.32 -18.91
N LEU A 281 28.92 1.02 -18.85
CA LEU A 281 30.20 0.47 -19.30
C LEU A 281 30.39 0.63 -20.82
N LEU A 282 29.34 0.36 -21.61
CA LEU A 282 29.35 0.58 -23.06
C LEU A 282 29.51 2.06 -23.41
N ARG A 283 28.81 2.96 -22.71
CA ARG A 283 28.96 4.42 -22.89
C ARG A 283 30.34 4.91 -22.49
N ALA A 284 30.94 4.37 -21.43
CA ALA A 284 32.31 4.70 -21.02
C ALA A 284 33.34 4.22 -22.07
N LEU A 285 33.15 3.02 -22.64
CA LEU A 285 33.95 2.51 -23.75
C LEU A 285 33.79 3.36 -25.02
N LEU A 286 32.55 3.75 -25.36
CA LEU A 286 32.26 4.62 -26.51
C LEU A 286 32.87 6.02 -26.32
N HIS A 287 32.75 6.63 -25.14
CA HIS A 287 33.40 7.91 -24.84
C HIS A 287 34.93 7.81 -24.86
N ALA A 288 35.51 6.69 -24.42
CA ALA A 288 36.95 6.46 -24.51
C ALA A 288 37.43 6.34 -25.97
N VAL A 289 36.61 5.76 -26.86
CA VAL A 289 36.88 5.68 -28.31
C VAL A 289 36.68 7.04 -29.00
N VAL A 290 35.61 7.77 -28.66
CA VAL A 290 35.34 9.11 -29.21
C VAL A 290 36.41 10.14 -28.77
N MET A 291 36.93 10.04 -27.54
CA MET A 291 38.06 10.87 -27.08
C MET A 291 39.36 10.64 -27.87
N VAL A 292 39.48 9.51 -28.56
CA VAL A 292 40.65 9.18 -29.42
C VAL A 292 40.44 9.67 -30.85
N PHE A 293 39.18 9.90 -31.29
CA PHE A 293 38.87 10.09 -32.72
C PHE A 293 38.18 11.40 -33.12
N ASP A 294 37.71 12.27 -32.22
CA ASP A 294 37.23 13.56 -32.71
C ASP A 294 37.35 14.75 -31.75
N THR A 295 37.79 15.85 -32.35
CA THR A 295 37.84 17.22 -31.83
C THR A 295 36.67 17.99 -32.45
N LYS A 296 35.62 18.19 -31.65
CA LYS A 296 34.54 19.22 -31.70
C LYS A 296 33.20 18.54 -31.48
N GLU A 297 32.37 19.13 -30.64
CA GLU A 297 30.96 18.77 -30.61
C GLU A 297 30.12 20.02 -30.42
N ASP A 298 29.19 20.18 -31.37
CA ASP A 298 28.14 21.17 -31.39
C ASP A 298 26.80 20.52 -31.00
N SER A 299 25.90 21.38 -30.53
CA SER A 299 24.68 21.09 -29.77
C SER A 299 23.61 20.16 -30.39
N HIS A 300 22.84 19.48 -29.52
CA HIS A 300 21.48 19.04 -29.85
C HIS A 300 20.45 19.43 -28.77
N ARG A 301 19.50 20.30 -29.17
CA ARG A 301 18.25 20.60 -28.46
C ARG A 301 17.16 19.65 -28.95
N PHE A 302 16.45 19.01 -28.03
CA PHE A 302 15.20 18.30 -28.33
C PHE A 302 14.03 19.21 -27.94
N SER A 303 13.28 19.69 -28.93
CA SER A 303 12.03 20.42 -28.76
C SER A 303 10.89 19.60 -29.34
N SER A 304 9.90 19.25 -28.53
CA SER A 304 8.60 18.80 -29.02
C SER A 304 7.50 19.35 -28.12
N ASN A 305 6.84 20.41 -28.58
CA ASN A 305 5.52 20.78 -28.10
C ASN A 305 4.66 21.12 -29.32
N LYS A 306 3.57 20.36 -29.52
CA LYS A 306 2.49 20.74 -30.43
C LYS A 306 1.47 21.57 -29.65
N PRO A 307 0.94 22.68 -30.19
CA PRO A 307 -0.13 23.42 -29.56
C PRO A 307 -1.48 22.74 -29.84
N PHE A 308 -2.38 22.76 -28.87
CA PHE A 308 -3.76 22.25 -29.00
C PHE A 308 -4.76 23.38 -28.66
N THR A 309 -5.95 23.29 -29.26
CA THR A 309 -6.94 24.36 -29.49
C THR A 309 -7.71 24.83 -28.24
N GLY A 310 -8.06 26.12 -28.20
CA GLY A 310 -8.28 26.92 -26.98
C GLY A 310 -9.68 26.96 -26.33
N THR A 311 -10.69 26.25 -26.81
CA THR A 311 -12.03 26.26 -26.18
C THR A 311 -12.28 25.09 -25.23
N ASP A 312 -11.68 23.92 -25.48
CA ASP A 312 -11.69 22.77 -24.56
C ASP A 312 -10.73 22.98 -23.37
N GLN A 313 -9.69 23.79 -23.55
CA GLN A 313 -8.66 24.05 -22.54
C GLN A 313 -9.19 24.76 -21.30
N GLU A 314 -10.15 25.69 -21.44
CA GLU A 314 -10.67 26.42 -20.29
C GLU A 314 -11.56 25.55 -19.40
N ASN A 315 -12.45 24.76 -20.02
CA ASN A 315 -13.31 23.82 -19.29
C ASN A 315 -12.51 22.65 -18.69
N GLN A 316 -11.52 22.12 -19.42
CA GLN A 316 -10.59 21.11 -18.89
C GLN A 316 -9.75 21.69 -17.75
N SER A 317 -9.29 22.95 -17.84
CA SER A 317 -8.57 23.63 -16.76
C SER A 317 -9.43 23.80 -15.50
N ARG A 318 -10.70 24.22 -15.62
CA ARG A 318 -11.62 24.34 -14.47
C ARG A 318 -11.93 22.99 -13.84
N TYR A 319 -12.18 21.97 -14.65
CA TYR A 319 -12.39 20.60 -14.16
C TYR A 319 -11.16 20.07 -13.43
N GLU A 320 -9.96 20.22 -14.01
CA GLU A 320 -8.69 19.82 -13.40
C GLU A 320 -8.38 20.61 -12.12
N GLN A 321 -8.75 21.89 -12.04
CA GLN A 321 -8.65 22.68 -10.81
C GLN A 321 -9.54 22.11 -9.71
N LYS A 322 -10.83 21.89 -10.01
CA LYS A 322 -11.78 21.30 -9.04
C LYS A 322 -11.35 19.91 -8.60
N LEU A 323 -10.93 19.07 -9.55
CA LEU A 323 -10.43 17.73 -9.26
C LEU A 323 -9.20 17.79 -8.35
N ARG A 324 -8.23 18.68 -8.64
CA ARG A 324 -7.05 18.88 -7.80
C ARG A 324 -7.42 19.29 -6.39
N GLU A 325 -8.39 20.19 -6.23
CA GLU A 325 -8.87 20.63 -4.91
C GLU A 325 -9.46 19.45 -4.12
N GLN A 326 -10.35 18.68 -4.74
CA GLN A 326 -10.97 17.54 -4.06
C GLN A 326 -9.96 16.41 -3.77
N VAL A 327 -9.02 16.14 -4.67
CA VAL A 327 -7.93 15.18 -4.42
C VAL A 327 -7.02 15.68 -3.31
N LYS A 328 -6.67 16.97 -3.30
CA LYS A 328 -5.86 17.59 -2.24
C LYS A 328 -6.52 17.43 -0.88
N GLU A 329 -7.80 17.75 -0.77
CA GLU A 329 -8.58 17.57 0.45
C GLU A 329 -8.55 16.12 0.94
N LYS A 330 -8.80 15.15 0.05
CA LYS A 330 -8.77 13.73 0.39
C LYS A 330 -7.41 13.25 0.88
N ILE A 331 -6.31 13.63 0.23
CA ILE A 331 -4.94 13.15 0.57
C ILE A 331 -4.32 13.84 1.80
N GLU A 332 -4.94 14.91 2.27
CA GLU A 332 -4.58 15.62 3.50
C GLU A 332 -5.27 15.00 4.74
N ARG A 333 -6.45 14.39 4.56
CA ARG A 333 -7.15 13.65 5.63
C ARG A 333 -6.44 12.33 6.01
N PRO A 334 -6.66 11.81 7.23
CA PRO A 334 -6.16 10.49 7.62
C PRO A 334 -6.73 9.37 6.72
N LEU A 335 -5.85 8.67 6.00
CA LEU A 335 -6.24 7.66 5.03
C LEU A 335 -6.27 6.25 5.62
N PHE A 336 -7.24 5.46 5.16
CA PHE A 336 -7.35 4.04 5.45
C PHE A 336 -7.20 3.21 4.16
N GLU A 337 -6.45 2.12 4.25
CA GLU A 337 -6.62 0.99 3.35
C GLU A 337 -7.92 0.29 3.76
N THR A 338 -8.85 0.19 2.82
CA THR A 338 -10.16 -0.40 3.06
C THR A 338 -10.40 -1.59 2.14
N SER A 339 -11.05 -2.62 2.68
CA SER A 339 -11.53 -3.77 1.93
C SER A 339 -13.01 -3.95 2.25
N LEU A 340 -13.85 -3.85 1.23
CA LEU A 340 -15.28 -4.09 1.32
C LEU A 340 -15.58 -5.49 0.81
N ARG A 341 -16.30 -6.28 1.60
CA ARG A 341 -16.69 -7.63 1.22
C ARG A 341 -18.07 -7.98 1.74
N ILE A 342 -18.76 -8.83 1.01
CA ILE A 342 -20.04 -9.41 1.41
C ILE A 342 -19.88 -10.91 1.54
N LEU A 343 -20.32 -11.41 2.68
CA LEU A 343 -20.52 -12.81 2.95
C LEU A 343 -21.99 -13.14 2.72
N ILE A 344 -22.25 -14.23 2.01
CA ILE A 344 -23.58 -14.80 1.81
C ILE A 344 -23.52 -16.26 2.23
N GLN A 345 -24.41 -16.64 3.13
CA GLN A 345 -24.63 -18.02 3.52
C GLN A 345 -26.08 -18.35 3.21
N SER A 346 -26.29 -19.32 2.31
CA SER A 346 -27.62 -19.80 1.96
C SER A 346 -27.59 -21.31 1.74
N ASN A 347 -28.76 -21.94 1.87
CA ASN A 347 -28.95 -23.35 1.57
C ASN A 347 -29.03 -23.62 0.06
N ASP A 348 -29.37 -22.60 -0.74
CA ASP A 348 -29.62 -22.69 -2.19
C ASP A 348 -28.62 -21.84 -3.00
N PHE A 349 -27.34 -21.86 -2.62
CA PHE A 349 -26.34 -21.01 -3.27
C PHE A 349 -26.00 -21.54 -4.67
N VAL A 350 -26.35 -20.77 -5.71
CA VAL A 350 -25.78 -20.91 -7.04
C VAL A 350 -24.55 -20.01 -7.08
N ASP A 351 -23.38 -20.57 -7.39
CA ASP A 351 -22.11 -19.84 -7.50
C ASP A 351 -22.21 -18.77 -8.58
N TYR A 352 -22.60 -17.55 -8.20
CA TYR A 352 -22.48 -16.38 -9.04
C TYR A 352 -21.00 -16.00 -9.12
N LYS A 353 -20.25 -16.73 -9.94
CA LYS A 353 -18.96 -16.24 -10.44
C LYS A 353 -19.24 -14.93 -11.18
N GLY A 354 -18.96 -13.83 -10.49
CA GLY A 354 -19.10 -12.47 -11.04
C GLY A 354 -18.42 -12.38 -12.40
N ARG A 355 -19.17 -11.86 -13.38
CA ARG A 355 -18.64 -11.41 -14.67
C ARG A 355 -17.74 -10.20 -14.49
#